data_AF-A0A2D3C4M7-F1
#
_entry.id   AF-A0A2D3C4M7-F1
#
_cell.length_a   1.000
_cell.length_b   1.000
_cell.length_c   1.000
_cell.angle_alpha   90.00
_cell.angle_beta   90.00
_cell.angle_gamma   90.00
#
_symmetry.space_group_name_H-M   'P 1'
#
loop_
_entity.id
_entity.type
_entity.pdbx_description
1 polymer ?
#
loop_
_entity_poly.entity_id
_entity_poly.type
_entity_poly.pdbx_seq_one_letter_code
_entity_poly.pdbx_strand_id
1 'polypeptide(L)'
;MADLTPPAELQQQNHKLVIDNLHKSHEYIEHLIHKAYRKQDSITTAELRQVRNKTSDLIADFQDKNISSFNRRQGNLDDFYEAEECFMKSSTGLLEFLQTSLDTAETVDTLTLERKIDSLATSFRNRIMLTDELNSEYEDTKRKQQLNSLDSHADELDSAKKSCGITHGISIEKDELDDTEYLSKLYNYINLLEEKYSKFQPEISPNGDYIADKNWKIDVTKRSVSGVIKDNLFRKILTIETYCYPIQQMQDFVEHVQSQANAVGKKQHKNLCLIANEWNDGVKVFARNFIHQRMSLFLYELKNDTLIFNDTSESANHLKFWHSHDTERQTLNQSMNEFIEEAEYFTLNDIEMKFGLNHQGANELVKKMLNQGIIVDVGLESPKYVKSKNM
;
A
#
# COMPACT_ATOMS: atom_id res chain seq x y z
N MET A 1 29.93 13.25 26.19
CA MET A 1 29.52 12.49 25.00
C MET A 1 28.14 11.93 25.30
N ALA A 2 27.19 11.98 24.37
CA ALA A 2 25.81 11.57 24.65
C ALA A 2 25.76 10.05 24.89
N ASP A 3 25.24 9.64 26.04
CA ASP A 3 24.93 8.23 26.30
C ASP A 3 23.94 7.74 25.23
N LEU A 4 24.34 6.71 24.47
CA LEU A 4 23.46 6.07 23.50
C LEU A 4 22.29 5.43 24.26
N THR A 5 21.08 5.95 24.02
CA THR A 5 19.84 5.44 24.62
C THR A 5 19.55 4.05 24.03
N PRO A 6 19.23 3.04 24.85
CA PRO A 6 18.91 1.70 24.35
C PRO A 6 17.84 1.72 23.25
N PRO A 7 18.00 0.95 22.14
CA PRO A 7 17.08 0.97 21.01
C PRO A 7 15.61 0.76 21.39
N ALA A 8 15.32 -0.21 22.27
CA ALA A 8 13.95 -0.48 22.72
C ALA A 8 13.33 0.69 23.50
N GLU A 9 14.13 1.33 24.36
CA GLU A 9 13.69 2.47 25.16
C GLU A 9 13.46 3.69 24.26
N LEU A 10 14.39 3.99 23.35
CA LEU A 10 14.26 5.10 22.40
C LEU A 10 13.01 4.94 21.52
N GLN A 11 12.81 3.73 20.98
CA GLN A 11 11.68 3.45 20.09
C GLN A 11 10.33 3.65 20.79
N GLN A 12 10.24 3.22 22.05
CA GLN A 12 9.04 3.37 22.88
C GLN A 12 8.80 4.84 23.25
N GLN A 13 9.85 5.56 23.66
CA GLN A 13 9.76 6.98 24.01
C GLN A 13 9.31 7.82 22.80
N ASN A 14 9.95 7.63 21.65
CA ASN A 14 9.61 8.33 20.41
C ASN A 14 8.18 8.01 19.97
N HIS A 15 7.78 6.74 20.00
CA HIS A 15 6.43 6.35 19.62
C HIS A 15 5.36 7.06 20.46
N LYS A 16 5.55 7.12 21.79
CA LYS A 16 4.65 7.85 22.68
C LYS A 16 4.60 9.34 22.35
N LEU A 17 5.77 9.98 22.19
CA LEU A 17 5.84 11.41 21.91
C LEU A 17 5.17 11.77 20.58
N VAL A 18 5.37 10.94 19.54
CA VAL A 18 4.77 11.19 18.23
C VAL A 18 3.25 11.04 18.28
N ILE A 19 2.71 10.08 19.03
CA ILE A 19 1.26 9.97 19.25
C ILE A 19 0.73 11.25 19.94
N ASP A 20 1.42 11.74 20.98
CA ASP A 20 1.03 12.97 21.66
C ASP A 20 1.08 14.19 20.71
N ASN A 21 2.09 14.28 19.85
CA ASN A 21 2.21 15.31 18.83
C ASN A 21 1.10 15.22 17.77
N LEU A 22 0.69 14.02 17.39
CA LEU A 22 -0.41 13.80 16.43
C LEU A 22 -1.75 14.22 17.01
N HIS A 23 -2.03 13.91 18.29
CA HIS A 23 -3.23 14.39 18.96
C HIS A 23 -3.27 15.92 19.02
N LYS A 24 -2.17 16.57 19.40
CA LYS A 24 -2.07 18.04 19.36
C LYS A 24 -2.22 18.60 17.94
N SER A 25 -1.62 17.94 16.96
CA SER A 25 -1.76 18.34 15.54
C SER A 25 -3.22 18.27 15.09
N HIS A 26 -3.94 17.22 15.49
CA HIS A 26 -5.37 17.08 15.21
C HIS A 26 -6.19 18.21 15.85
N GLU A 27 -5.93 18.56 17.11
CA GLU A 27 -6.55 19.71 17.78
C GLU A 27 -6.28 21.02 17.03
N TYR A 28 -5.05 21.24 16.59
CA TYR A 28 -4.68 22.43 15.81
C TYR A 28 -5.39 22.47 14.45
N ILE A 29 -5.50 21.35 13.75
CA ILE A 29 -6.26 21.26 12.50
C ILE A 29 -7.73 21.61 12.72
N GLU A 30 -8.35 21.10 13.80
CA GLU A 30 -9.72 21.45 14.16
C GLU A 30 -9.87 22.96 14.40
N HIS A 31 -8.93 23.61 15.09
CA HIS A 31 -8.94 25.06 15.25
C HIS A 31 -8.82 25.81 13.92
N LEU A 32 -8.00 25.32 12.98
CA LEU A 32 -7.88 25.90 11.64
C LEU A 32 -9.18 25.72 10.83
N ILE A 33 -9.85 24.58 10.92
CA ILE A 33 -11.17 24.35 10.30
C ILE A 33 -12.19 25.37 10.83
N HIS A 34 -12.26 25.56 12.14
CA HIS A 34 -13.16 26.55 12.74
C HIS A 34 -12.84 27.98 12.28
N LYS A 35 -11.55 28.33 12.14
CA LYS A 35 -11.10 29.64 11.64
C LYS A 35 -11.50 29.83 10.16
N ALA A 36 -11.29 28.84 9.31
CA ALA A 36 -11.67 28.86 7.89
C ALA A 36 -13.19 28.97 7.70
N TYR A 37 -13.97 28.21 8.50
CA TYR A 37 -15.42 28.24 8.48
C TYR A 37 -15.99 29.62 8.84
N ARG A 38 -15.43 30.29 9.86
CA ARG A 38 -15.81 31.66 10.24
C ARG A 38 -15.53 32.68 9.13
N LYS A 39 -14.50 32.43 8.31
CA LYS A 39 -14.16 33.24 7.14
C LYS A 39 -14.97 32.88 5.88
N GLN A 40 -15.88 31.91 5.97
CA GLN A 40 -16.65 31.37 4.84
C GLN A 40 -15.78 30.81 3.71
N ASP A 41 -14.56 30.37 4.03
CA ASP A 41 -13.65 29.73 3.07
C ASP A 41 -13.99 28.25 2.93
N SER A 42 -14.88 27.94 1.99
CA SER A 42 -15.39 26.58 1.77
C SER A 42 -14.33 25.62 1.23
N ILE A 43 -13.36 26.12 0.45
CA ILE A 43 -12.30 25.33 -0.17
C ILE A 43 -11.31 24.91 0.91
N THR A 44 -10.72 25.86 1.64
CA THR A 44 -9.78 25.56 2.73
C THR A 44 -10.45 24.72 3.83
N THR A 45 -11.74 24.94 4.10
CA THR A 45 -12.49 24.09 5.06
C THR A 45 -12.59 22.64 4.57
N ALA A 46 -12.86 22.41 3.30
CA ALA A 46 -12.96 21.05 2.74
C ALA A 46 -11.59 20.34 2.75
N GLU A 47 -10.53 21.04 2.38
CA GLU A 47 -9.16 20.53 2.39
C GLU A 47 -8.69 20.21 3.80
N LEU A 48 -8.90 21.11 4.77
CA LEU A 48 -8.55 20.86 6.17
C LEU A 48 -9.32 19.67 6.77
N ARG A 49 -10.56 19.41 6.34
CA ARG A 49 -11.29 18.20 6.74
C ARG A 49 -10.65 16.93 6.18
N GLN A 50 -10.11 16.97 4.96
CA GLN A 50 -9.37 15.83 4.41
C GLN A 50 -8.08 15.58 5.19
N VAL A 51 -7.32 16.66 5.47
CA VAL A 51 -6.12 16.63 6.31
C VAL A 51 -6.43 16.05 7.68
N ARG A 52 -7.48 16.53 8.35
CA ARG A 52 -7.92 16.00 9.65
C ARG A 52 -8.17 14.51 9.59
N ASN A 53 -8.94 14.05 8.60
CA ASN A 53 -9.25 12.63 8.46
C ASN A 53 -7.97 11.81 8.25
N LYS A 54 -7.00 12.28 7.45
CA LYS A 54 -5.68 11.66 7.32
C LYS A 54 -4.93 11.59 8.67
N THR A 55 -4.98 12.65 9.47
CA THR A 55 -4.38 12.66 10.81
C THR A 55 -5.07 11.67 11.74
N SER A 56 -6.41 11.59 11.73
CA SER A 56 -7.17 10.59 12.51
C SER A 56 -6.83 9.16 12.10
N ASP A 57 -6.74 8.90 10.79
CA ASP A 57 -6.32 7.60 10.26
C ASP A 57 -4.90 7.25 10.74
N LEU A 58 -3.97 8.22 10.70
CA LEU A 58 -2.59 8.02 11.16
C LEU A 58 -2.49 7.78 12.68
N ILE A 59 -3.31 8.46 13.49
CA ILE A 59 -3.42 8.21 14.94
C ILE A 59 -3.91 6.78 15.17
N ALA A 60 -4.98 6.37 14.48
CA ALA A 60 -5.53 5.04 14.60
C ALA A 60 -4.52 3.97 14.20
N ASP A 61 -3.80 4.22 13.09
CA ASP A 61 -2.70 3.38 12.64
C ASP A 61 -1.67 3.24 13.75
N PHE A 62 -1.20 4.33 14.37
CA PHE A 62 -0.14 4.28 15.39
C PHE A 62 -0.59 3.66 16.71
N GLN A 63 -1.88 3.70 17.03
CA GLN A 63 -2.45 3.14 18.26
C GLN A 63 -2.83 1.66 18.13
N ASP A 64 -2.88 1.12 16.91
CA ASP A 64 -3.23 -0.28 16.71
C ASP A 64 -2.15 -1.19 17.30
N LYS A 65 -2.55 -1.99 18.29
CA LYS A 65 -1.68 -2.99 18.93
C LYS A 65 -1.32 -4.14 17.98
N ASN A 66 -2.04 -4.27 16.86
CA ASN A 66 -1.79 -5.23 15.79
C ASN A 66 -0.91 -4.68 14.66
N ILE A 67 -0.20 -3.57 14.84
CA ILE A 67 1.01 -3.26 14.04
C ILE A 67 2.15 -4.22 14.47
N SER A 68 1.88 -5.52 14.51
CA SER A 68 2.86 -6.59 14.76
C SER A 68 3.84 -6.76 13.60
N SER A 69 3.88 -5.82 12.67
CA SER A 69 4.88 -5.72 11.62
C SER A 69 5.05 -4.25 11.23
N PHE A 70 5.93 -3.54 11.94
CA PHE A 70 6.77 -2.55 11.26
C PHE A 70 7.27 -3.18 9.95
N ASN A 71 7.33 -2.42 8.85
CA ASN A 71 8.01 -2.92 7.64
C ASN A 71 9.34 -3.53 8.09
N ARG A 72 9.60 -4.78 7.69
CA ARG A 72 10.74 -5.60 8.14
C ARG A 72 12.06 -5.10 7.56
N ARG A 73 12.28 -3.78 7.58
CA ARG A 73 13.54 -3.17 7.23
C ARG A 73 14.48 -3.48 8.38
N GLN A 74 15.33 -4.47 8.12
CA GLN A 74 16.53 -4.70 8.91
C GLN A 74 17.56 -3.64 8.49
N GLY A 75 18.37 -3.22 9.44
CA GLY A 75 19.49 -2.32 9.23
C GLY A 75 20.40 -2.42 10.43
N ASN A 76 21.56 -1.77 10.34
CA ASN A 76 22.49 -1.70 11.45
C ASN A 76 22.03 -0.66 12.49
N LEU A 77 22.79 -0.56 13.57
CA LEU A 77 22.51 0.35 14.67
C LEU A 77 22.47 1.83 14.24
N ASP A 78 23.31 2.25 13.29
CA ASP A 78 23.32 3.64 12.79
C ASP A 78 22.06 3.94 11.97
N ASP A 79 21.66 3.01 11.09
CA ASP A 79 20.42 3.11 10.32
C ASP A 79 19.20 3.23 11.25
N PHE A 80 19.22 2.56 12.40
CA PHE A 80 18.15 2.61 13.39
C PHE A 80 18.03 4.01 14.02
N TYR A 81 19.14 4.59 14.47
CA TYR A 81 19.12 5.93 15.07
C TYR A 81 18.74 7.01 14.05
N GLU A 82 19.23 6.91 12.81
CA GLU A 82 18.84 7.85 11.74
C GLU A 82 17.34 7.75 11.42
N ALA A 83 16.78 6.54 11.38
CA ALA A 83 15.36 6.33 11.13
C ALA A 83 14.50 6.91 12.27
N GLU A 84 14.91 6.71 13.53
CA GLU A 84 14.22 7.27 14.69
C GLU A 84 14.32 8.81 14.74
N GLU A 85 15.48 9.39 14.40
CA GLU A 85 15.64 10.84 14.28
C GLU A 85 14.74 11.42 13.18
N CYS A 86 14.71 10.80 12.00
CA CYS A 86 13.83 11.21 10.91
C CYS A 86 12.35 11.15 11.30
N PHE A 87 11.95 10.09 12.00
CA PHE A 87 10.59 9.93 12.51
C PHE A 87 10.19 11.07 13.46
N MET A 88 11.07 11.38 14.41
CA MET A 88 10.87 12.47 15.36
C MET A 88 10.84 13.84 14.67
N LYS A 89 11.78 14.09 13.75
CA LYS A 89 11.88 15.34 13.01
C LYS A 89 10.63 15.61 12.16
N SER A 90 10.09 14.57 11.49
CA SER A 90 8.83 14.70 10.74
C SER A 90 7.65 15.04 11.66
N SER A 91 7.59 14.44 12.85
CA SER A 91 6.51 14.70 13.83
C SER A 91 6.59 16.11 14.38
N THR A 92 7.75 16.53 14.87
CA THR A 92 7.96 17.88 15.42
C THR A 92 7.74 18.94 14.34
N GLY A 93 8.25 18.71 13.12
CA GLY A 93 8.09 19.63 12.01
C GLY A 93 6.64 19.77 11.49
N LEU A 94 5.77 18.78 11.73
CA LEU A 94 4.32 18.90 11.51
C LEU A 94 3.68 19.80 12.58
N LEU A 95 3.99 19.53 13.85
CA LEU A 95 3.43 20.27 14.97
C LEU A 95 3.83 21.76 14.94
N GLU A 96 5.11 22.05 14.70
CA GLU A 96 5.62 23.42 14.57
C GLU A 96 4.96 24.19 13.42
N PHE A 97 4.74 23.51 12.29
CA PHE A 97 4.07 24.12 11.15
C PHE A 97 2.61 24.48 11.47
N LEU A 98 1.89 23.59 12.15
CA LEU A 98 0.51 23.84 12.56
C LEU A 98 0.41 24.95 13.61
N GLN A 99 1.32 24.97 14.58
CA GLN A 99 1.40 26.04 15.57
C GLN A 99 1.65 27.39 14.89
N THR A 100 2.65 27.45 14.00
CA THR A 100 2.94 28.65 13.21
C THR A 100 1.73 29.09 12.39
N SER A 101 1.03 28.16 11.76
CA SER A 101 -0.17 28.44 10.95
C SER A 101 -1.33 29.02 11.79
N LEU A 102 -1.46 28.58 13.04
CA LEU A 102 -2.46 29.15 13.97
C LEU A 102 -2.12 30.58 14.33
N ASP A 103 -0.85 30.84 14.66
CA ASP A 103 -0.35 32.12 15.17
C ASP A 103 -0.28 33.21 14.09
N THR A 104 0.07 32.83 12.85
CA THR A 104 0.45 33.81 11.81
C THR A 104 -0.54 33.93 10.64
N ALA A 105 -1.32 32.89 10.33
CA ALA A 105 -1.91 32.79 8.99
C ALA A 105 -3.27 33.49 8.81
N GLU A 106 -3.35 34.36 7.80
CA GLU A 106 -4.62 34.78 7.16
C GLU A 106 -5.21 33.67 6.28
N THR A 107 -4.36 32.88 5.62
CA THR A 107 -4.70 31.72 4.76
C THR A 107 -3.80 30.52 5.07
N VAL A 108 -4.38 29.33 5.17
CA VAL A 108 -3.65 28.11 5.56
C VAL A 108 -3.15 27.38 4.32
N ASP A 109 -1.86 27.05 4.26
CA ASP A 109 -1.30 26.21 3.21
C ASP A 109 -1.59 24.72 3.51
N THR A 110 -2.76 24.29 3.03
CA THR A 110 -3.29 22.93 3.19
C THR A 110 -2.46 21.89 2.44
N LEU A 111 -1.82 22.26 1.33
CA LEU A 111 -0.97 21.38 0.53
C LEU A 111 0.34 21.04 1.28
N THR A 112 1.00 22.05 1.85
CA THR A 112 2.19 21.82 2.68
C THR A 112 1.86 21.01 3.93
N LEU A 113 0.68 21.24 4.51
CA LEU A 113 0.19 20.48 5.66
C LEU A 113 -0.02 19.00 5.32
N GLU A 114 -0.63 18.71 4.18
CA GLU A 114 -0.82 17.35 3.68
C GLU A 114 0.51 16.64 3.44
N ARG A 115 1.47 17.30 2.79
CA ARG A 115 2.83 16.76 2.57
C ARG A 115 3.56 16.44 3.88
N LYS A 116 3.37 17.24 4.93
CA LYS A 116 3.97 16.98 6.25
C LYS A 116 3.36 15.75 6.93
N ILE A 117 2.05 15.55 6.80
CA ILE A 117 1.39 14.33 7.28
C ILE A 117 1.89 13.10 6.51
N ASP A 118 1.96 13.18 5.19
CA ASP A 118 2.44 12.07 4.36
C ASP A 118 3.93 11.76 4.63
N SER A 119 4.74 12.79 4.92
CA SER A 119 6.14 12.63 5.38
C SER A 119 6.21 11.88 6.71
N LEU A 120 5.38 12.24 7.70
CA LEU A 120 5.34 11.54 8.98
C LEU A 120 4.90 10.08 8.83
N ALA A 121 3.87 9.83 8.00
CA ALA A 121 3.43 8.47 7.67
C ALA A 121 4.55 7.65 6.99
N THR A 122 5.31 8.29 6.10
CA THR A 122 6.47 7.66 5.43
C THR A 122 7.59 7.35 6.43
N SER A 123 7.96 8.30 7.29
CA SER A 123 9.00 8.09 8.30
C SER A 123 8.61 6.98 9.29
N PHE A 124 7.33 6.89 9.65
CA PHE A 124 6.82 5.78 10.45
C PHE A 124 6.98 4.42 9.77
N ARG A 125 6.65 4.32 8.47
CA ARG A 125 6.80 3.11 7.67
C ARG A 125 8.25 2.71 7.43
N ASN A 126 9.19 3.65 7.58
CA ASN A 126 10.62 3.43 7.37
C ASN A 126 11.41 3.12 8.65
N ARG A 127 10.74 3.05 9.81
CA ARG A 127 11.36 2.67 11.08
C ARG A 127 11.94 1.26 11.00
N ILE A 128 13.04 1.03 11.73
CA ILE A 128 13.75 -0.24 11.78
C ILE A 128 13.20 -1.11 12.91
N MET A 129 13.06 -2.41 12.63
CA MET A 129 12.59 -3.38 13.62
C MET A 129 13.69 -3.64 14.66
N LEU A 130 13.28 -3.75 15.93
CA LEU A 130 14.17 -4.24 16.97
C LEU A 130 14.43 -5.73 16.76
N THR A 131 15.68 -6.10 16.51
CA THR A 131 16.12 -7.50 16.41
C THR A 131 17.19 -7.81 17.46
N ASP A 132 17.45 -9.09 17.71
CA ASP A 132 18.49 -9.52 18.64
C ASP A 132 19.89 -9.12 18.13
N GLU A 133 20.09 -9.06 16.81
CA GLU A 133 21.32 -8.55 16.20
C GLU A 133 21.53 -7.07 16.50
N LEU A 134 20.49 -6.25 16.40
CA LEU A 134 20.55 -4.81 16.69
C LEU A 134 20.88 -4.55 18.16
N ASN A 135 20.28 -5.33 19.07
CA ASN A 135 20.58 -5.26 20.50
C ASN A 135 22.01 -5.72 20.81
N SER A 136 22.51 -6.73 20.10
CA SER A 136 23.88 -7.21 20.23
C SER A 136 24.88 -6.14 19.74
N GLU A 137 24.59 -5.49 18.62
CA GLU A 137 25.40 -4.38 18.09
C GLU A 137 25.43 -3.19 19.05
N TYR A 138 24.30 -2.86 19.68
CA TYR A 138 24.23 -1.84 20.74
C TYR A 138 25.12 -2.18 21.94
N GLU A 139 25.01 -3.40 22.49
CA GLU A 139 25.83 -3.81 23.64
C GLU A 139 27.32 -3.88 23.31
N ASP A 140 27.69 -4.30 22.10
CA ASP A 140 29.09 -4.27 21.64
C ASP A 140 29.60 -2.84 21.46
N THR A 141 28.77 -1.92 20.96
CA THR A 141 29.11 -0.49 20.81
C THR A 141 29.29 0.17 22.18
N LYS A 142 28.38 -0.10 23.11
CA LYS A 142 28.45 0.34 24.51
C LYS A 142 29.69 -0.22 25.21
N ARG A 143 30.01 -1.51 25.02
CA ARG A 143 31.22 -2.13 25.56
C ARG A 143 32.49 -1.49 24.99
N LYS A 144 32.54 -1.20 23.68
CA LYS A 144 33.66 -0.49 23.03
C LYS A 144 33.79 0.95 23.56
N GLN A 145 32.69 1.66 23.78
CA GLN A 145 32.71 2.99 24.38
C GLN A 145 33.18 2.97 25.84
N GLN A 146 32.77 1.96 26.61
CA GLN A 146 33.26 1.75 27.98
C GLN A 146 34.75 1.40 28.01
N LEU A 147 35.23 0.54 27.11
CA LEU A 147 36.67 0.25 26.96
C LEU A 147 37.46 1.49 26.56
N ASN A 148 36.99 2.27 25.58
CA ASN A 148 37.64 3.51 25.16
C ASN A 148 37.62 4.59 26.26
N SER A 149 36.60 4.60 27.12
CA SER A 149 36.56 5.47 28.31
C SER A 149 37.53 5.04 29.40
N LEU A 150 37.86 3.74 29.48
CA LEU A 150 38.89 3.19 30.38
C LEU A 150 40.31 3.40 29.84
N ASP A 151 40.51 3.33 28.52
CA ASP A 151 41.80 3.63 27.87
C ASP A 151 42.14 5.13 27.89
N SER A 152 41.13 6.02 27.96
CA SER A 152 41.35 7.47 28.19
C SER A 152 41.85 7.84 29.60
N HIS A 153 41.99 6.84 30.48
CA HIS A 153 42.69 6.96 31.78
C HIS A 153 43.97 6.11 31.86
N ALA A 154 44.40 5.50 30.75
CA ALA A 154 45.59 4.66 30.68
C ALA A 154 46.63 5.15 29.65
N ASP A 155 46.60 6.44 29.28
CA ASP A 155 47.68 7.09 28.51
C ASP A 155 48.93 7.45 29.36
N GLU A 156 49.08 6.82 30.54
CA GLU A 156 50.34 6.67 31.26
C GLU A 156 50.58 5.20 31.60
N LEU A 157 50.77 4.31 30.63
CA LEU A 157 51.80 3.27 30.70
C LEU A 157 52.02 2.56 29.36
N ASP A 158 53.04 3.06 28.67
CA ASP A 158 54.17 2.29 28.16
C ASP A 158 53.94 0.99 27.38
N SER A 159 54.24 1.11 26.10
CA SER A 159 54.90 0.15 25.21
C SER A 159 54.99 -1.36 25.58
N ALA A 160 54.62 -2.16 24.57
CA ALA A 160 55.24 -3.42 24.11
C ALA A 160 54.41 -4.70 24.29
N LYS A 161 53.93 -5.26 23.17
CA LYS A 161 54.58 -6.42 22.50
C LYS A 161 53.86 -6.88 21.23
N LYS A 162 54.63 -6.90 20.14
CA LYS A 162 54.44 -7.66 18.89
C LYS A 162 54.05 -9.13 19.14
N SER A 163 53.23 -9.71 18.24
CA SER A 163 53.61 -10.89 17.43
C SER A 163 52.43 -11.42 16.58
N CYS A 164 52.71 -11.64 15.28
CA CYS A 164 52.02 -12.51 14.30
C CYS A 164 50.53 -12.24 14.01
N GLY A 165 50.04 -12.18 12.78
CA GLY A 165 50.60 -12.49 11.47
C GLY A 165 49.45 -12.70 10.47
N ILE A 166 49.52 -11.99 9.35
CA ILE A 166 49.14 -12.44 7.99
C ILE A 166 47.69 -12.91 7.78
N THR A 167 46.90 -11.97 7.22
CA THR A 167 45.88 -12.12 6.16
C THR A 167 45.13 -13.45 6.04
N HIS A 168 43.84 -13.42 6.37
CA HIS A 168 42.82 -14.06 5.55
C HIS A 168 41.90 -12.97 5.01
N GLY A 169 42.11 -12.64 3.74
CA GLY A 169 41.10 -11.94 2.96
C GLY A 169 39.89 -12.84 2.87
N ILE A 170 38.84 -12.50 3.61
CA ILE A 170 37.50 -12.88 3.22
C ILE A 170 37.14 -11.90 2.11
N SER A 171 37.42 -12.31 0.87
CA SER A 171 36.68 -11.84 -0.28
C SER A 171 35.23 -12.24 -0.02
N ILE A 172 34.47 -11.35 0.60
CA ILE A 172 33.02 -11.40 0.49
C ILE A 172 32.78 -11.09 -0.98
N GLU A 173 32.44 -12.12 -1.75
CA GLU A 173 31.82 -11.95 -3.05
C GLU A 173 30.60 -11.06 -2.85
N LYS A 174 30.81 -9.78 -3.15
CA LYS A 174 29.76 -8.88 -3.61
C LYS A 174 29.21 -9.47 -4.91
N ASP A 175 28.28 -10.41 -4.78
CA ASP A 175 27.26 -10.64 -5.81
C ASP A 175 26.08 -9.68 -5.60
N GLU A 176 26.39 -8.43 -5.26
CA GLU A 176 25.48 -7.27 -5.33
C GLU A 176 25.86 -6.36 -6.51
N LEU A 177 26.27 -6.96 -7.63
CA LEU A 177 26.68 -6.27 -8.86
C LEU A 177 26.23 -7.03 -10.12
N ASP A 178 25.00 -7.50 -10.11
CA ASP A 178 24.11 -7.51 -11.26
C ASP A 178 22.72 -7.34 -10.63
N ASP A 179 21.89 -6.40 -11.03
CA ASP A 179 21.03 -6.70 -12.16
C ASP A 179 20.35 -5.38 -12.58
N THR A 180 21.12 -4.48 -13.22
CA THR A 180 20.57 -3.26 -13.85
C THR A 180 19.42 -3.64 -14.79
N GLU A 181 19.52 -4.81 -15.41
CA GLU A 181 18.47 -5.42 -16.22
C GLU A 181 17.22 -5.75 -15.39
N TYR A 182 17.33 -6.44 -14.25
CA TYR A 182 16.19 -6.68 -13.35
C TYR A 182 15.53 -5.41 -12.84
N LEU A 183 16.30 -4.43 -12.36
CA LEU A 183 15.73 -3.16 -11.88
C LEU A 183 15.03 -2.41 -13.01
N SER A 184 15.60 -2.44 -14.21
CA SER A 184 14.98 -1.87 -15.42
C SER A 184 13.66 -2.60 -15.75
N LYS A 185 13.65 -3.93 -15.78
CA LYS A 185 12.44 -4.73 -16.00
C LYS A 185 11.37 -4.47 -14.94
N LEU A 186 11.76 -4.40 -13.67
CA LEU A 186 10.85 -4.11 -12.56
C LEU A 186 10.23 -2.72 -12.72
N TYR A 187 11.03 -1.68 -12.98
CA TYR A 187 10.50 -0.33 -13.17
C TYR A 187 9.62 -0.22 -14.41
N ASN A 188 9.99 -0.86 -15.51
CA ASN A 188 9.15 -0.90 -16.72
C ASN A 188 7.80 -1.56 -16.43
N TYR A 189 7.79 -2.68 -15.70
CA TYR A 189 6.56 -3.34 -15.31
C TYR A 189 5.72 -2.49 -14.35
N ILE A 190 6.32 -1.85 -13.35
CA ILE A 190 5.60 -0.96 -12.43
C ILE A 190 5.02 0.25 -13.17
N ASN A 191 5.76 0.87 -14.10
CA ASN A 191 5.27 1.97 -14.92
C ASN A 191 4.08 1.55 -15.81
N LEU A 192 4.16 0.34 -16.40
CA LEU A 192 3.06 -0.25 -17.16
C LEU A 192 1.81 -0.41 -16.28
N LEU A 193 1.98 -0.90 -15.05
CA LEU A 193 0.88 -1.06 -14.11
C LEU A 193 0.32 0.29 -13.65
N GLU A 194 1.17 1.30 -13.41
CA GLU A 194 0.73 2.66 -13.08
C GLU A 194 -0.16 3.25 -14.18
N GLU A 195 0.27 3.15 -15.45
CA GLU A 195 -0.53 3.59 -16.59
C GLU A 195 -1.87 2.82 -16.64
N LYS A 196 -1.81 1.50 -16.48
CA LYS A 196 -3.00 0.63 -16.49
C LYS A 196 -4.00 0.99 -15.39
N TYR A 197 -3.53 1.17 -14.16
CA TYR A 197 -4.37 1.52 -13.01
C TYR A 197 -4.97 2.91 -13.19
N SER A 198 -4.24 3.83 -13.84
CA SER A 198 -4.72 5.20 -14.10
C SER A 198 -5.76 5.25 -15.22
N LYS A 199 -5.63 4.39 -16.23
CA LYS A 199 -6.51 4.37 -17.41
C LYS A 199 -7.78 3.55 -17.18
N PHE A 200 -7.68 2.47 -16.42
CA PHE A 200 -8.78 1.54 -16.22
C PHE A 200 -9.12 1.48 -14.73
N GLN A 201 -10.40 1.30 -14.43
CA GLN A 201 -10.89 0.91 -13.11
C GLN A 201 -11.55 -0.49 -13.19
N PRO A 202 -11.46 -1.34 -12.16
CA PRO A 202 -12.28 -2.55 -12.10
C PRO A 202 -13.77 -2.20 -12.08
N GLU A 203 -14.54 -2.71 -13.04
CA GLU A 203 -15.97 -2.40 -13.20
C GLU A 203 -16.90 -3.41 -12.52
N ILE A 204 -16.40 -4.63 -12.28
CA ILE A 204 -17.13 -5.74 -11.69
C ILE A 204 -16.28 -6.36 -10.57
N SER A 205 -16.88 -6.62 -9.42
CA SER A 205 -16.20 -7.25 -8.30
C SER A 205 -16.04 -8.77 -8.49
N PRO A 206 -15.18 -9.44 -7.72
CA PRO A 206 -15.03 -10.89 -7.72
C PRO A 206 -16.31 -11.70 -7.48
N ASN A 207 -17.32 -11.10 -6.83
CA ASN A 207 -18.61 -11.73 -6.56
C ASN A 207 -19.70 -11.31 -7.56
N GLY A 208 -19.34 -10.58 -8.63
CA GLY A 208 -20.27 -10.11 -9.65
C GLY A 208 -21.00 -8.80 -9.33
N ASP A 209 -20.66 -8.09 -8.25
CA ASP A 209 -21.23 -6.77 -7.98
C ASP A 209 -20.75 -5.72 -9.00
N TYR A 210 -21.64 -4.80 -9.40
CA TYR A 210 -21.27 -3.63 -10.21
C TYR A 210 -20.54 -2.59 -9.35
N ILE A 211 -19.33 -2.21 -9.77
CA ILE A 211 -18.45 -1.30 -9.00
C ILE A 211 -17.79 -0.20 -9.84
N ALA A 212 -18.20 -0.04 -11.11
CA ALA A 212 -17.60 0.96 -12.01
C ALA A 212 -17.79 2.42 -11.53
N ASP A 213 -18.86 2.69 -10.77
CA ASP A 213 -19.15 4.04 -10.26
C ASP A 213 -18.56 4.31 -8.87
N LYS A 214 -17.85 3.34 -8.30
CA LYS A 214 -17.22 3.48 -6.99
C LYS A 214 -15.89 4.23 -7.10
N ASN A 215 -15.42 4.78 -5.99
CA ASN A 215 -14.16 5.53 -5.97
C ASN A 215 -12.95 4.59 -6.05
N TRP A 216 -12.18 4.71 -7.13
CA TRP A 216 -10.90 4.03 -7.35
C TRP A 216 -9.74 4.93 -6.94
N LYS A 217 -8.98 4.48 -5.95
CA LYS A 217 -7.79 5.18 -5.45
C LYS A 217 -6.56 4.35 -5.72
N ILE A 218 -5.56 4.97 -6.34
CA ILE A 218 -4.31 4.34 -6.74
C ILE A 218 -3.20 4.89 -5.85
N ASP A 219 -2.31 4.02 -5.40
CA ASP A 219 -1.08 4.36 -4.70
C ASP A 219 0.09 3.65 -5.39
N VAL A 220 1.09 4.42 -5.81
CA VAL A 220 2.21 3.94 -6.63
C VAL A 220 3.52 4.25 -5.90
N THR A 221 4.40 3.26 -5.86
CA THR A 221 5.78 3.40 -5.41
C THR A 221 6.72 2.80 -6.44
N LYS A 222 8.03 2.99 -6.26
CA LYS A 222 9.05 2.39 -7.13
C LYS A 222 8.99 0.86 -7.22
N ARG A 223 8.36 0.18 -6.27
CA ARG A 223 8.34 -1.29 -6.18
C ARG A 223 6.94 -1.87 -5.98
N SER A 224 5.90 -1.03 -6.07
CA SER A 224 4.53 -1.46 -5.86
C SER A 224 3.52 -0.58 -6.58
N VAL A 225 2.43 -1.18 -7.00
CA VAL A 225 1.21 -0.49 -7.42
C VAL A 225 0.06 -1.09 -6.64
N SER A 226 -0.77 -0.25 -6.04
CA SER A 226 -1.98 -0.70 -5.38
C SER A 226 -3.17 0.16 -5.79
N GLY A 227 -4.33 -0.47 -5.84
CA GLY A 227 -5.58 0.16 -6.20
C GLY A 227 -6.67 -0.34 -5.28
N VAL A 228 -7.47 0.59 -4.75
CA VAL A 228 -8.50 0.30 -3.77
C VAL A 228 -9.83 0.90 -4.21
N ILE A 229 -10.84 0.05 -4.30
CA ILE A 229 -12.24 0.47 -4.43
C ILE A 229 -12.87 0.51 -3.05
N LYS A 230 -13.41 1.67 -2.68
CA LYS A 230 -14.19 1.86 -1.44
C LYS A 230 -15.67 2.05 -1.74
N ASP A 231 -16.51 1.55 -0.85
CA ASP A 231 -17.92 1.94 -0.80
C ASP A 231 -18.08 3.34 -0.17
N ASN A 232 -19.27 3.93 -0.31
CA ASN A 232 -19.63 5.25 0.21
C ASN A 232 -19.39 5.42 1.72
N LEU A 233 -19.25 4.31 2.47
CA LEU A 233 -18.99 4.25 3.91
C LEU A 233 -17.52 3.92 4.26
N PHE A 234 -16.55 4.27 3.41
CA PHE A 234 -15.11 4.04 3.57
C PHE A 234 -14.66 2.56 3.60
N ARG A 235 -15.59 1.60 3.55
CA ARG A 235 -15.29 0.16 3.51
C ARG A 235 -14.58 -0.21 2.21
N LYS A 236 -13.37 -0.76 2.30
CA LYS A 236 -12.67 -1.36 1.14
C LYS A 236 -13.51 -2.54 0.63
N ILE A 237 -13.83 -2.56 -0.66
CA ILE A 237 -14.55 -3.66 -1.31
C ILE A 237 -13.54 -4.56 -2.02
N LEU A 238 -12.66 -3.93 -2.81
CA LEU A 238 -11.64 -4.60 -3.59
C LEU A 238 -10.31 -3.89 -3.39
N THR A 239 -9.29 -4.66 -3.07
CA THR A 239 -7.89 -4.22 -3.12
C THR A 239 -7.20 -5.03 -4.20
N ILE A 240 -6.57 -4.35 -5.15
CA ILE A 240 -5.66 -4.96 -6.11
C ILE A 240 -4.28 -4.43 -5.79
N GLU A 241 -3.34 -5.31 -5.52
CA GLU A 241 -2.03 -4.94 -5.03
C GLU A 241 -0.96 -5.79 -5.70
N THR A 242 0.06 -5.12 -6.20
CA THR A 242 1.24 -5.72 -6.82
C THR A 242 2.48 -5.15 -6.18
N TYR A 243 3.39 -5.99 -5.69
CA TYR A 243 4.69 -5.52 -5.22
C TYR A 243 5.80 -6.52 -5.39
N CYS A 244 7.02 -5.99 -5.45
CA CYS A 244 8.25 -6.76 -5.41
C CYS A 244 8.39 -7.53 -4.08
N TYR A 245 8.52 -8.85 -4.18
CA TYR A 245 8.68 -9.73 -3.03
C TYR A 245 9.83 -10.71 -3.28
N PRO A 246 11.07 -10.35 -2.93
CA PRO A 246 12.28 -11.06 -3.36
C PRO A 246 12.57 -12.35 -2.58
N ILE A 247 11.60 -12.88 -1.84
CA ILE A 247 11.79 -14.08 -0.99
C ILE A 247 11.68 -15.34 -1.85
N GLN A 248 12.73 -16.15 -1.81
CA GLN A 248 12.82 -17.40 -2.57
C GLN A 248 12.53 -18.65 -1.72
N GLN A 249 12.46 -18.52 -0.39
CA GLN A 249 12.17 -19.66 0.49
C GLN A 249 10.67 -19.95 0.53
N MET A 250 10.32 -21.22 0.31
CA MET A 250 8.93 -21.68 0.24
C MET A 250 8.16 -21.43 1.54
N GLN A 251 8.79 -21.63 2.70
CA GLN A 251 8.14 -21.45 3.99
C GLN A 251 7.72 -19.99 4.22
N ASP A 252 8.66 -19.05 4.09
CA ASP A 252 8.42 -17.62 4.23
C ASP A 252 7.37 -17.12 3.23
N PHE A 253 7.38 -17.66 2.00
CA PHE A 253 6.38 -17.36 0.99
C PHE A 253 4.97 -17.79 1.43
N VAL A 254 4.82 -19.03 1.90
CA VAL A 254 3.53 -19.57 2.36
C VAL A 254 3.01 -18.81 3.57
N GLU A 255 3.86 -18.57 4.57
CA GLU A 255 3.50 -17.82 5.78
C GLU A 255 3.01 -16.41 5.43
N HIS A 256 3.69 -15.74 4.50
CA HIS A 256 3.28 -14.42 4.02
C HIS A 256 1.93 -14.45 3.30
N VAL A 257 1.74 -15.34 2.33
CA VAL A 257 0.46 -15.47 1.62
C VAL A 257 -0.68 -15.77 2.60
N GLN A 258 -0.47 -16.65 3.57
CA GLN A 258 -1.47 -16.98 4.58
C GLN A 258 -1.79 -15.77 5.47
N SER A 259 -0.78 -15.01 5.89
CA SER A 259 -0.97 -13.77 6.64
C SER A 259 -1.84 -12.78 5.84
N GLN A 260 -1.53 -12.58 4.55
CA GLN A 260 -2.31 -11.71 3.67
C GLN A 260 -3.75 -12.19 3.49
N ALA A 261 -3.97 -13.50 3.36
CA ALA A 261 -5.29 -14.10 3.22
C ALA A 261 -6.14 -13.93 4.49
N ASN A 262 -5.53 -14.11 5.66
CA ASN A 262 -6.18 -13.96 6.97
C ASN A 262 -6.55 -12.51 7.28
N ALA A 263 -5.75 -11.55 6.81
CA ALA A 263 -6.00 -10.12 6.99
C ALA A 263 -7.19 -9.59 6.15
N VAL A 264 -7.68 -10.35 5.16
CA VAL A 264 -8.80 -9.90 4.33
C VAL A 264 -10.08 -9.86 5.17
N GLY A 265 -10.69 -8.68 5.28
CA GLY A 265 -11.93 -8.46 6.03
C GLY A 265 -13.15 -9.16 5.43
N LYS A 266 -14.24 -9.23 6.20
CA LYS A 266 -15.53 -9.73 5.69
C LYS A 266 -16.06 -8.80 4.60
N LYS A 267 -16.61 -9.36 3.51
CA LYS A 267 -17.11 -8.61 2.34
C LYS A 267 -16.04 -7.75 1.64
N GLN A 268 -14.78 -8.14 1.78
CA GLN A 268 -13.65 -7.57 1.06
C GLN A 268 -13.02 -8.66 0.21
N HIS A 269 -12.42 -8.28 -0.91
CA HIS A 269 -11.57 -9.15 -1.69
C HIS A 269 -10.20 -8.52 -1.89
N LYS A 270 -9.16 -9.34 -1.81
CA LYS A 270 -7.79 -8.94 -2.11
C LYS A 270 -7.27 -9.70 -3.32
N ASN A 271 -6.80 -8.97 -4.30
CA ASN A 271 -6.09 -9.54 -5.42
C ASN A 271 -4.60 -9.17 -5.27
N LEU A 272 -3.78 -10.16 -4.89
CA LEU A 272 -2.38 -9.96 -4.57
C LEU A 272 -1.51 -10.54 -5.68
N CYS A 273 -0.60 -9.72 -6.20
CA CYS A 273 0.46 -10.13 -7.11
C CYS A 273 1.83 -9.88 -6.48
N LEU A 274 2.67 -10.91 -6.48
CA LEU A 274 4.04 -10.85 -5.99
C LEU A 274 5.00 -10.90 -7.17
N ILE A 275 5.96 -9.98 -7.21
CA ILE A 275 6.96 -9.89 -8.29
C ILE A 275 8.31 -10.43 -7.84
N ALA A 276 8.92 -11.28 -8.65
CA ALA A 276 10.32 -11.68 -8.52
C ALA A 276 10.99 -11.80 -9.90
N ASN A 277 12.32 -11.89 -9.91
CA ASN A 277 13.04 -12.16 -11.16
C ASN A 277 12.66 -13.54 -11.71
N GLU A 278 12.71 -14.54 -10.83
CA GLU A 278 12.36 -15.93 -11.09
C GLU A 278 11.75 -16.54 -9.82
N TRP A 279 10.71 -17.35 -9.98
CA TRP A 279 10.07 -18.08 -8.89
C TRP A 279 10.52 -19.53 -8.86
N ASN A 280 10.75 -20.06 -7.66
CA ASN A 280 10.98 -21.50 -7.46
C ASN A 280 9.74 -22.31 -7.89
N ASP A 281 9.94 -23.50 -8.47
CA ASP A 281 8.86 -24.35 -8.95
C ASP A 281 7.83 -24.72 -7.86
N GLY A 282 8.28 -24.93 -6.61
CA GLY A 282 7.37 -25.17 -5.48
C GLY A 282 6.43 -23.99 -5.23
N VAL A 283 6.94 -22.76 -5.33
CA VAL A 283 6.15 -21.52 -5.20
C VAL A 283 5.18 -21.38 -6.39
N LYS A 284 5.63 -21.69 -7.61
CA LYS A 284 4.78 -21.71 -8.82
C LYS A 284 3.64 -22.71 -8.68
N VAL A 285 3.93 -23.93 -8.22
CA VAL A 285 2.92 -24.98 -7.97
C VAL A 285 1.94 -24.56 -6.89
N PHE A 286 2.42 -23.95 -5.80
CA PHE A 286 1.55 -23.43 -4.76
C PHE A 286 0.59 -22.36 -5.30
N ALA A 287 1.09 -21.38 -6.06
CA ALA A 287 0.25 -20.31 -6.59
C ALA A 287 -0.82 -20.83 -7.57
N ARG A 288 -0.48 -21.82 -8.40
CA ARG A 288 -1.46 -22.47 -9.30
C ARG A 288 -2.56 -23.24 -8.57
N ASN A 289 -2.28 -23.72 -7.37
CA ASN A 289 -3.25 -24.47 -6.55
C ASN A 289 -3.86 -23.63 -5.42
N PHE A 290 -3.50 -22.36 -5.31
CA PHE A 290 -4.01 -21.50 -4.25
C PHE A 290 -5.50 -21.24 -4.45
N ILE A 291 -6.29 -21.51 -3.40
CA ILE A 291 -7.73 -21.29 -3.37
C ILE A 291 -8.08 -20.57 -2.07
N HIS A 292 -8.71 -19.41 -2.19
CA HIS A 292 -9.24 -18.67 -1.05
C HIS A 292 -10.49 -17.91 -1.46
N GLN A 293 -11.52 -17.90 -0.60
CA GLN A 293 -12.82 -17.30 -0.91
C GLN A 293 -12.77 -15.77 -1.12
N ARG A 294 -11.77 -15.11 -0.53
CA ARG A 294 -11.67 -13.64 -0.47
C ARG A 294 -10.33 -13.12 -0.99
N MET A 295 -9.52 -14.01 -1.57
CA MET A 295 -8.20 -13.62 -2.06
C MET A 295 -7.84 -14.39 -3.31
N SER A 296 -7.31 -13.69 -4.29
CA SER A 296 -6.68 -14.27 -5.46
C SER A 296 -5.18 -13.98 -5.40
N LEU A 297 -4.37 -15.00 -5.69
CA LEU A 297 -2.91 -14.91 -5.67
C LEU A 297 -2.36 -15.02 -7.09
N PHE A 298 -1.44 -14.12 -7.40
CA PHE A 298 -0.70 -14.07 -8.64
C PHE A 298 0.78 -13.97 -8.31
N LEU A 299 1.58 -14.56 -9.18
CA LEU A 299 3.01 -14.37 -9.23
C LEU A 299 3.36 -13.79 -10.59
N TYR A 300 4.19 -12.78 -10.59
CA TYR A 300 4.73 -12.22 -11.82
C TYR A 300 6.24 -12.47 -11.86
N GLU A 301 6.69 -13.09 -12.94
CA GLU A 301 8.08 -13.48 -13.18
C GLU A 301 8.69 -12.55 -14.23
N LEU A 302 9.62 -11.67 -13.82
CA LEU A 302 10.22 -10.66 -14.71
C LEU A 302 11.12 -11.26 -15.78
N LYS A 303 11.83 -12.35 -15.48
CA LYS A 303 12.79 -12.99 -16.41
C LYS A 303 12.11 -13.43 -17.71
N ASN A 304 10.90 -13.99 -17.60
CA ASN A 304 10.15 -14.61 -18.70
C ASN A 304 8.86 -13.87 -19.05
N ASP A 305 8.60 -12.71 -18.43
CA ASP A 305 7.35 -11.97 -18.55
C ASP A 305 6.11 -12.88 -18.41
N THR A 306 6.04 -13.59 -17.29
CA THR A 306 5.00 -14.61 -17.09
C THR A 306 4.18 -14.33 -15.85
N LEU A 307 2.86 -14.27 -16.03
CA LEU A 307 1.88 -14.22 -14.95
C LEU A 307 1.42 -15.64 -14.60
N ILE A 308 1.63 -16.05 -13.36
CA ILE A 308 1.31 -17.40 -12.84
C ILE A 308 0.23 -17.24 -11.77
N PHE A 309 -0.87 -17.97 -11.93
CA PHE A 309 -2.00 -17.95 -11.01
C PHE A 309 -2.82 -19.23 -11.17
N ASN A 310 -3.82 -19.40 -10.31
CA ASN A 310 -4.82 -20.46 -10.45
C ASN A 310 -5.85 -20.09 -11.53
N ASP A 311 -5.67 -20.63 -12.73
CA ASP A 311 -6.54 -20.39 -13.90
C ASP A 311 -7.89 -21.11 -13.84
N THR A 312 -8.11 -21.98 -12.84
CA THR A 312 -9.43 -22.55 -12.56
C THR A 312 -10.30 -21.62 -11.71
N SER A 313 -9.72 -20.58 -11.11
CA SER A 313 -10.45 -19.60 -10.30
C SER A 313 -11.09 -18.52 -11.19
N GLU A 314 -12.43 -18.47 -11.21
CA GLU A 314 -13.18 -17.43 -11.92
C GLU A 314 -12.78 -16.01 -11.49
N SER A 315 -12.68 -15.77 -10.17
CA SER A 315 -12.26 -14.48 -9.62
C SER A 315 -10.84 -14.09 -10.05
N ALA A 316 -9.93 -15.07 -10.15
CA ALA A 316 -8.57 -14.79 -10.63
C ALA A 316 -8.58 -14.47 -12.12
N ASN A 317 -9.29 -15.24 -12.94
CA ASN A 317 -9.44 -14.98 -14.37
C ASN A 317 -10.02 -13.59 -14.67
N HIS A 318 -11.02 -13.19 -13.89
CA HIS A 318 -11.66 -11.88 -14.03
C HIS A 318 -10.72 -10.70 -13.77
N LEU A 319 -9.74 -10.88 -12.89
CA LEU A 319 -8.86 -9.81 -12.42
C LEU A 319 -7.43 -9.90 -12.93
N LYS A 320 -7.07 -10.93 -13.70
CA LYS A 320 -5.70 -11.13 -14.21
C LYS A 320 -5.17 -9.95 -15.03
N PHE A 321 -6.06 -9.21 -15.70
CA PHE A 321 -5.71 -8.02 -16.49
C PHE A 321 -4.88 -7.02 -15.69
N TRP A 322 -5.17 -6.84 -14.40
CA TRP A 322 -4.46 -5.87 -13.55
C TRP A 322 -3.02 -6.23 -13.24
N HIS A 323 -2.61 -7.45 -13.56
CA HIS A 323 -1.26 -7.98 -13.29
C HIS A 323 -0.57 -8.45 -14.57
N SER A 324 -1.27 -8.53 -15.70
CA SER A 324 -0.68 -8.94 -16.97
C SER A 324 0.08 -7.79 -17.64
N HIS A 325 0.73 -8.09 -18.77
CA HIS A 325 1.29 -7.08 -19.67
C HIS A 325 0.27 -6.47 -20.64
N ASP A 326 -1.00 -6.90 -20.60
CA ASP A 326 -2.02 -6.43 -21.53
C ASP A 326 -2.27 -4.93 -21.35
N THR A 327 -2.24 -4.15 -22.42
CA THR A 327 -2.40 -2.67 -22.38
C THR A 327 -3.83 -2.22 -22.70
N GLU A 328 -4.65 -3.14 -23.23
CA GLU A 328 -6.00 -2.85 -23.66
C GLU A 328 -7.00 -3.83 -23.03
N ARG A 329 -8.16 -3.30 -22.70
CA ARG A 329 -9.30 -4.05 -22.21
C ARG A 329 -10.57 -3.38 -22.71
N GLN A 330 -11.50 -4.19 -23.18
CA GLN A 330 -12.86 -3.72 -23.45
C GLN A 330 -13.56 -3.42 -22.12
N THR A 331 -14.06 -2.20 -21.98
CA THR A 331 -14.82 -1.78 -20.80
C THR A 331 -16.21 -2.41 -20.81
N LEU A 332 -16.82 -2.56 -19.63
CA LEU A 332 -18.18 -3.04 -19.49
C LEU A 332 -19.15 -2.18 -20.31
N ASN A 333 -18.99 -0.86 -20.30
CA ASN A 333 -19.83 0.03 -21.11
C ASN A 333 -19.69 -0.24 -22.62
N GLN A 334 -18.48 -0.50 -23.13
CA GLN A 334 -18.27 -0.85 -24.54
C GLN A 334 -18.95 -2.18 -24.88
N SER A 335 -18.70 -3.23 -24.09
CA SER A 335 -19.31 -4.54 -24.31
C SER A 335 -20.84 -4.51 -24.17
N MET A 336 -21.37 -3.68 -23.27
CA MET A 336 -22.82 -3.46 -23.11
C MET A 336 -23.42 -2.77 -24.33
N ASN A 337 -22.76 -1.74 -24.86
CA ASN A 337 -23.27 -1.02 -26.03
C ASN A 337 -23.34 -1.93 -27.26
N GLU A 338 -22.30 -2.73 -27.50
CA GLU A 338 -22.28 -3.73 -28.57
C GLU A 338 -23.42 -4.75 -28.38
N PHE A 339 -23.59 -5.29 -27.16
CA PHE A 339 -24.65 -6.23 -26.86
C PHE A 339 -26.06 -5.67 -27.12
N ILE A 340 -26.30 -4.41 -26.72
CA ILE A 340 -27.60 -3.76 -26.88
C ILE A 340 -27.90 -3.39 -28.35
N GLU A 341 -26.86 -3.15 -29.15
CA GLU A 341 -27.01 -2.91 -30.59
C GLU A 341 -27.42 -4.17 -31.35
N GLU A 342 -26.94 -5.33 -30.92
CA GLU A 342 -27.25 -6.62 -31.54
C GLU A 342 -28.57 -7.22 -31.03
N ALA A 343 -28.96 -6.93 -29.78
CA ALA A 343 -30.13 -7.52 -29.16
C ALA A 343 -31.44 -6.81 -29.57
N GLU A 344 -32.42 -7.57 -30.07
CA GLU A 344 -33.79 -7.05 -30.29
C GLU A 344 -34.46 -6.68 -28.96
N TYR A 345 -34.28 -7.52 -27.94
CA TYR A 345 -34.63 -7.28 -26.54
C TYR A 345 -33.74 -8.17 -25.65
N PHE A 346 -33.57 -7.77 -24.39
CA PHE A 346 -32.83 -8.55 -23.40
C PHE A 346 -33.44 -8.43 -22.01
N THR A 347 -33.09 -9.37 -21.14
CA THR A 347 -33.52 -9.44 -19.74
C THR A 347 -32.34 -9.21 -18.81
N LEU A 348 -32.65 -9.08 -17.52
CA LEU A 348 -31.62 -9.02 -16.49
C LEU A 348 -30.72 -10.28 -16.49
N ASN A 349 -31.30 -11.46 -16.69
CA ASN A 349 -30.56 -12.73 -16.69
C ASN A 349 -29.56 -12.81 -17.86
N ASP A 350 -29.90 -12.23 -19.01
CA ASP A 350 -28.98 -12.16 -20.15
C ASP A 350 -27.74 -11.32 -19.81
N ILE A 351 -27.93 -10.23 -19.05
CA ILE A 351 -26.83 -9.39 -18.55
C ILE A 351 -25.99 -10.15 -17.52
N GLU A 352 -26.63 -10.81 -16.55
CA GLU A 352 -25.94 -11.62 -15.54
C GLU A 352 -25.00 -12.63 -16.20
N MET A 353 -25.52 -13.41 -17.15
CA MET A 353 -24.76 -14.45 -17.85
C MET A 353 -23.68 -13.88 -18.77
N LYS A 354 -23.98 -12.83 -19.55
CA LYS A 354 -23.07 -12.29 -20.55
C LYS A 354 -21.86 -11.58 -19.93
N PHE A 355 -22.07 -10.87 -18.82
CA PHE A 355 -21.06 -10.00 -18.22
C PHE A 355 -20.51 -10.52 -16.89
N GLY A 356 -20.98 -11.66 -16.40
CA GLY A 356 -20.56 -12.22 -15.11
C GLY A 356 -20.98 -11.36 -13.92
N LEU A 357 -22.09 -10.62 -14.07
CA LEU A 357 -22.69 -9.85 -12.99
C LEU A 357 -23.58 -10.77 -12.16
N ASN A 358 -23.63 -10.55 -10.85
CA ASN A 358 -24.68 -11.13 -10.03
C ASN A 358 -25.98 -10.32 -10.21
N HIS A 359 -27.09 -10.89 -9.75
CA HIS A 359 -28.41 -10.26 -9.85
C HIS A 359 -28.47 -8.81 -9.36
N GLN A 360 -27.79 -8.50 -8.25
CA GLN A 360 -27.76 -7.14 -7.72
C GLN A 360 -26.97 -6.21 -8.64
N GLY A 361 -25.77 -6.62 -9.07
CA GLY A 361 -24.92 -5.85 -9.97
C GLY A 361 -25.57 -5.59 -11.33
N ALA A 362 -26.21 -6.61 -11.91
CA ALA A 362 -26.96 -6.47 -13.15
C ALA A 362 -28.12 -5.46 -13.00
N ASN A 363 -28.83 -5.51 -11.86
CA ASN A 363 -29.94 -4.59 -11.59
C ASN A 363 -29.45 -3.15 -11.39
N GLU A 364 -28.33 -2.96 -10.69
CA GLU A 364 -27.70 -1.63 -10.54
C GLU A 364 -27.28 -1.04 -11.90
N LEU A 365 -26.65 -1.85 -12.75
CA LEU A 365 -26.28 -1.46 -14.11
C LEU A 365 -27.52 -1.08 -14.95
N VAL A 366 -28.54 -1.94 -14.99
CA VAL A 366 -29.78 -1.68 -15.75
C VAL A 366 -30.47 -0.41 -15.26
N LYS A 367 -30.61 -0.21 -13.94
CA LYS A 367 -31.19 1.02 -13.37
C LYS A 367 -30.45 2.26 -13.83
N LYS A 368 -29.11 2.22 -13.85
CA LYS A 368 -28.30 3.32 -14.36
C LYS A 368 -28.59 3.60 -15.83
N MET A 369 -28.63 2.57 -16.66
CA MET A 369 -28.87 2.72 -18.10
C MET A 369 -30.27 3.25 -18.42
N LEU A 370 -31.29 2.82 -17.66
CA LEU A 370 -32.65 3.38 -17.71
C LEU A 370 -32.65 4.86 -17.35
N ASN A 371 -31.98 5.24 -16.25
CA ASN A 371 -31.89 6.64 -15.81
C ASN A 371 -31.15 7.53 -16.82
N GLN A 372 -30.19 6.96 -17.56
CA GLN A 372 -29.46 7.64 -18.63
C GLN A 372 -30.23 7.67 -19.97
N GLY A 373 -31.37 6.98 -20.06
CA GLY A 373 -32.17 6.90 -21.28
C GLY A 373 -31.52 6.07 -22.39
N ILE A 374 -30.51 5.25 -22.08
CA ILE A 374 -29.84 4.37 -23.05
C ILE A 374 -30.77 3.22 -23.47
N ILE A 375 -31.58 2.74 -22.52
CA ILE A 375 -32.52 1.63 -22.70
C ILE A 375 -33.90 2.02 -22.16
N VAL A 376 -34.93 1.31 -22.60
CA VAL A 376 -36.31 1.46 -22.09
C VAL A 376 -36.89 0.09 -21.75
N ASP A 377 -37.74 0.04 -20.73
CA ASP A 377 -38.50 -1.16 -20.37
C ASP A 377 -39.77 -1.27 -21.24
N VAL A 378 -39.91 -2.40 -21.91
CA VAL A 378 -41.04 -2.75 -22.79
C VAL A 378 -41.76 -4.02 -22.33
N GLY A 379 -41.40 -4.54 -21.17
CA GLY A 379 -42.00 -5.72 -20.57
C GLY A 379 -43.42 -5.45 -20.05
N LEU A 380 -44.38 -6.31 -20.41
CA LEU A 380 -45.75 -6.25 -19.87
C LEU A 380 -45.91 -7.07 -18.58
N GLU A 381 -45.40 -8.31 -18.57
CA GLU A 381 -45.51 -9.24 -17.42
C GLU A 381 -44.19 -9.41 -16.66
N SER A 382 -43.07 -9.23 -17.35
CA SER A 382 -41.72 -9.30 -16.80
C SER A 382 -40.83 -8.25 -17.47
N PRO A 383 -39.90 -7.60 -16.75
CA PRO A 383 -39.05 -6.57 -17.33
C PRO A 383 -38.29 -7.09 -18.56
N LYS A 384 -38.36 -6.33 -19.65
CA LYS A 384 -37.63 -6.59 -20.90
C LYS A 384 -37.13 -5.26 -21.42
N TYR A 385 -35.86 -5.21 -21.79
CA TYR A 385 -35.20 -3.96 -22.13
C TYR A 385 -34.83 -3.94 -23.61
N VAL A 386 -34.93 -2.77 -24.21
CA VAL A 386 -34.51 -2.50 -25.60
C VAL A 386 -33.73 -1.19 -25.67
N LYS A 387 -32.89 -1.03 -26.69
CA LYS A 387 -32.19 0.23 -26.96
C LYS A 387 -33.21 1.37 -27.14
N SER A 388 -32.97 2.50 -26.48
CA SER A 388 -33.77 3.70 -26.71
C SER A 388 -33.53 4.23 -28.13
N LYS A 389 -34.61 4.61 -28.83
CA LYS A 389 -34.53 5.18 -30.19
C LYS A 389 -34.25 6.70 -30.20
N ASN A 390 -34.10 7.32 -29.03
CA ASN A 390 -34.03 8.78 -28.87
C ASN A 390 -32.61 9.30 -28.55
N MET A 391 -31.54 8.62 -28.97
CA MET A 391 -30.16 9.15 -28.93
C MET A 391 -29.67 9.57 -30.31
#